data_AF-A0A363MT58-F1
#
_entry.id   AF-A0A363MT58-F1
#
_cell.length_a   1.000
_cell.length_b   1.000
_cell.length_c   1.000
_cell.angle_alpha   90.00
_cell.angle_beta   90.00
_cell.angle_gamma   90.00
#
_symmetry.space_group_name_H-M   'P 1'
#
loop_
_entity.id
_entity.type
_entity.pdbx_description
1 polymer ?
#
loop_
_entity_poly.entity_id
_entity_poly.type
_entity_poly.pdbx_seq_one_letter_code
_entity_poly.pdbx_strand_id
1 'polypeptide(L)'
;MTVVQTGRYSKYIRPISILIDLIVIAILSFFVFKELVANTLLFVFYQYLGWSLIAFSIKFYDVYRFTPPVVIASKIFQQTILFLLIVIAFFPFSKHAIFEQRAIAIFAFSITVLISIFKFLLFFYLKKYRIITGSNYRNAIIIGFTPEAIRLKDLFETRKDYGY
;
A
#
# COMPACT_ATOMS: atom_id res chain seq x y z
N MET A 1 -26.71 14.01 22.98
CA MET A 1 -26.07 12.68 22.95
C MET A 1 -25.22 12.59 21.69
N THR A 2 -23.91 12.72 21.81
CA THR A 2 -22.99 12.61 20.67
C THR A 2 -22.68 11.14 20.42
N VAL A 3 -23.18 10.61 19.32
CA VAL A 3 -22.82 9.26 18.85
C VAL A 3 -21.32 9.28 18.54
N VAL A 4 -20.52 8.61 19.36
CA VAL A 4 -19.08 8.40 19.10
C VAL A 4 -18.98 7.47 17.88
N GLN A 5 -18.81 8.05 16.70
CA GLN A 5 -18.63 7.31 15.46
C GLN A 5 -17.24 6.66 15.43
N THR A 6 -17.22 5.34 15.50
CA THR A 6 -16.01 4.53 15.53
C THR A 6 -15.57 4.26 14.08
N GLY A 7 -14.40 4.80 13.67
CA GLY A 7 -13.83 4.58 12.32
C GLY A 7 -13.47 5.83 11.49
N ARG A 8 -13.64 7.04 12.03
CA ARG A 8 -13.54 8.32 11.30
C ARG A 8 -12.23 8.54 10.52
N TYR A 9 -11.08 8.08 11.05
CA TYR A 9 -9.77 8.29 10.40
C TYR A 9 -9.36 7.19 9.42
N SER A 10 -10.01 6.01 9.46
CA SER A 10 -9.66 4.90 8.57
C SER A 10 -9.90 5.22 7.09
N LYS A 11 -10.82 6.16 6.82
CA LYS A 11 -11.15 6.61 5.47
C LYS A 11 -9.97 7.29 4.77
N TYR A 12 -9.07 7.93 5.53
CA TYR A 12 -7.94 8.68 4.99
C TYR A 12 -6.69 7.84 4.71
N ILE A 13 -6.62 6.61 5.24
CA ILE A 13 -5.45 5.73 5.09
C ILE A 13 -5.16 5.46 3.60
N ARG A 14 -6.20 5.16 2.81
CA ARG A 14 -6.04 4.87 1.38
C ARG A 14 -5.60 6.11 0.58
N PRO A 15 -6.27 7.26 0.67
CA PRO A 15 -5.80 8.50 0.03
C PRO A 15 -4.36 8.86 0.38
N ILE A 16 -3.97 8.74 1.65
CA ILE A 16 -2.60 9.04 2.10
C ILE A 16 -1.60 8.08 1.45
N SER A 17 -1.91 6.78 1.42
CA SER A 17 -1.04 5.78 0.76
C SER A 17 -0.89 6.06 -0.74
N ILE A 18 -1.97 6.49 -1.41
CA ILE A 18 -1.92 6.86 -2.84
C ILE A 18 -1.02 8.09 -3.04
N LEU A 19 -1.22 9.13 -2.23
CA LEU A 19 -0.43 10.36 -2.32
C LEU A 19 1.06 10.11 -2.12
N ILE A 20 1.43 9.30 -1.12
CA ILE A 20 2.83 8.94 -0.87
C ILE A 20 3.43 8.25 -2.10
N ASP A 21 2.76 7.26 -2.67
CA ASP A 21 3.26 6.54 -3.84
C ASP A 21 3.45 7.48 -5.05
N LEU A 22 2.48 8.37 -5.31
CA LEU A 22 2.56 9.34 -6.40
C LEU A 22 3.70 10.35 -6.19
N ILE A 23 3.94 10.79 -4.95
CA ILE A 23 5.07 11.67 -4.62
C ILE A 23 6.40 10.94 -4.86
N VAL A 24 6.52 9.68 -4.41
CA VAL A 24 7.71 8.86 -4.64
C VAL A 24 7.99 8.70 -6.14
N ILE A 25 6.95 8.39 -6.92
CA ILE A 25 7.06 8.26 -8.39
C ILE A 25 7.56 9.56 -9.01
N ALA A 26 6.96 10.71 -8.69
CA ALA A 26 7.38 11.98 -9.28
C ALA A 26 8.82 12.36 -8.92
N ILE A 27 9.18 12.24 -7.64
CA ILE A 27 10.53 12.56 -7.16
C ILE A 27 11.55 11.68 -7.87
N LEU A 28 11.37 10.36 -7.84
CA LEU A 28 12.31 9.43 -8.47
C LEU A 28 12.36 9.63 -9.99
N SER A 29 11.20 9.84 -10.63
CA SER A 29 11.15 10.06 -12.07
C SER A 29 11.89 11.33 -12.46
N PHE A 30 11.75 12.40 -11.68
CA PHE A 30 12.44 13.66 -11.92
C PHE A 30 13.95 13.48 -11.76
N PHE A 31 14.42 12.89 -10.65
CA PHE A 31 15.86 12.74 -10.42
C PHE A 31 16.55 11.78 -11.39
N VAL A 32 15.88 10.68 -11.75
CA VAL A 32 16.49 9.64 -12.60
C VAL A 32 16.41 10.00 -14.09
N PHE A 33 15.32 10.62 -14.56
CA PHE A 33 15.07 10.78 -16.00
C PHE A 33 15.12 12.22 -16.52
N LYS A 34 15.40 13.24 -15.67
CA LYS A 34 15.48 14.65 -16.12
C LYS A 34 16.42 14.89 -17.31
N GLU A 35 17.52 14.12 -17.42
CA GLU A 35 18.51 14.27 -18.50
C GLU A 35 18.23 13.32 -19.68
N LEU A 36 17.38 12.31 -19.47
CA LEU A 36 17.06 11.29 -20.46
C LEU A 36 15.79 11.59 -21.25
N VAL A 37 14.88 12.38 -20.69
CA VAL A 37 13.56 12.66 -21.28
C VAL A 37 13.35 14.18 -21.35
N ALA A 38 13.19 14.70 -22.57
CA ALA A 38 13.06 16.13 -22.80
C ALA A 38 11.85 16.77 -22.09
N ASN A 39 10.72 16.05 -22.01
CA ASN A 39 9.53 16.50 -21.30
C ASN A 39 9.24 15.60 -20.09
N THR A 40 9.94 15.88 -18.99
CA THR A 40 9.81 15.12 -17.73
C THR A 40 8.40 15.21 -17.14
N LEU A 41 7.69 16.34 -17.30
CA LEU A 41 6.33 16.50 -16.79
C LEU A 41 5.34 15.56 -17.47
N LEU A 42 5.40 15.45 -18.80
CA LEU A 42 4.58 14.52 -19.57
C LEU A 42 4.88 13.07 -19.16
N PHE A 43 6.14 12.76 -18.92
CA PHE A 43 6.55 11.43 -18.48
C PHE A 43 6.04 11.07 -17.07
N VAL A 44 6.10 12.01 -16.13
CA VAL A 44 5.53 11.84 -14.78
C VAL A 44 4.01 11.65 -14.85
N PHE A 45 3.32 12.43 -15.68
CA PHE A 45 1.88 12.29 -15.87
C PHE A 45 1.51 10.92 -16.45
N TYR A 46 2.26 10.45 -17.46
CA TYR A 46 2.10 9.12 -18.02
C TYR A 46 2.28 8.02 -16.95
N GLN A 47 3.31 8.15 -16.12
CA GLN A 47 3.55 7.21 -15.02
C GLN A 47 2.43 7.24 -13.97
N TYR A 48 1.88 8.40 -13.64
CA TYR A 48 0.75 8.50 -12.71
C TYR A 48 -0.48 7.75 -13.22
N LEU A 49 -0.82 7.91 -14.50
CA LEU A 49 -1.92 7.18 -15.10
C LEU A 49 -1.66 5.67 -15.07
N GLY A 50 -0.47 5.25 -15.52
CA GLY A 50 -0.07 3.85 -15.53
C GLY A 50 -0.12 3.21 -14.15
N TRP A 51 0.51 3.84 -13.15
CA TRP A 51 0.50 3.37 -11.78
C TRP A 51 -0.91 3.25 -11.23
N SER A 52 -1.74 4.28 -11.41
CA SER A 52 -3.10 4.33 -10.88
C SER A 52 -4.00 3.27 -11.50
N LEU A 53 -3.90 3.05 -12.81
CA LEU A 53 -4.66 2.03 -13.53
C LEU A 53 -4.32 0.61 -13.05
N ILE A 54 -3.03 0.31 -12.92
CA ILE A 54 -2.57 -0.99 -12.40
C ILE A 54 -3.03 -1.14 -10.94
N ALA A 55 -2.80 -0.12 -10.12
CA ALA A 55 -3.12 -0.14 -8.70
C ALA A 55 -4.61 -0.35 -8.45
N PHE A 56 -5.46 0.23 -9.29
CA PHE A 56 -6.90 -0.02 -9.27
C PHE A 56 -7.21 -1.48 -9.65
N SER A 57 -6.63 -1.97 -10.75
CA SER A 57 -6.87 -3.31 -11.29
C SER A 57 -6.52 -4.43 -10.31
N ILE A 58 -5.36 -4.34 -9.65
CA ILE A 58 -4.91 -5.36 -8.68
C ILE A 58 -5.39 -5.10 -7.25
N LYS A 59 -6.20 -4.04 -7.06
CA LYS A 59 -6.64 -3.55 -5.75
C LYS A 59 -5.45 -3.34 -4.81
N PHE A 60 -4.42 -2.66 -5.29
CA PHE A 60 -3.12 -2.50 -4.59
C PHE A 60 -3.27 -1.82 -3.22
N TYR A 61 -4.24 -0.91 -3.10
CA TYR A 61 -4.52 -0.17 -1.87
C TYR A 61 -5.48 -0.87 -0.91
N ASP A 62 -6.00 -2.05 -1.28
CA ASP A 62 -6.83 -2.88 -0.40
C ASP A 62 -5.93 -3.71 0.54
N VAL A 63 -5.26 -2.99 1.46
CA VAL A 63 -4.52 -3.57 2.58
C VAL A 63 -5.35 -3.33 3.84
N TYR A 64 -5.83 -4.43 4.42
CA TYR A 64 -6.63 -4.43 5.63
C TYR A 64 -5.80 -4.90 6.81
N ARG A 65 -6.37 -4.73 8.01
CA ARG A 65 -5.73 -5.06 9.28
C ARG A 65 -5.28 -6.52 9.38
N PHE A 66 -6.06 -7.44 8.81
CA PHE A 66 -5.78 -8.88 8.85
C PHE A 66 -5.17 -9.40 7.54
N THR A 67 -4.77 -8.51 6.64
CA THR A 67 -4.10 -8.93 5.41
C THR A 67 -2.77 -9.58 5.77
N PRO A 68 -2.53 -10.84 5.36
CA PRO A 68 -1.25 -11.50 5.62
C PRO A 68 -0.10 -10.73 4.96
N PRO A 69 1.07 -10.61 5.60
CA PRO A 69 2.24 -9.92 5.02
C PRO A 69 2.63 -10.45 3.63
N VAL A 70 2.44 -11.76 3.40
CA VAL A 70 2.69 -12.41 2.10
C VAL A 70 1.80 -11.85 0.99
N VAL A 71 0.53 -11.52 1.29
CA VAL A 71 -0.39 -10.90 0.32
C VAL A 71 0.05 -9.47 -0.01
N ILE A 72 0.58 -8.74 0.96
CA ILE A 72 1.14 -7.39 0.73
C ILE A 72 2.36 -7.48 -0.19
N ALA A 73 3.28 -8.40 0.10
CA ALA A 73 4.46 -8.63 -0.74
C ALA A 73 4.08 -9.03 -2.18
N SER A 74 3.09 -9.92 -2.33
CA SER A 74 2.58 -10.34 -3.65
C SER A 74 1.99 -9.16 -4.44
N LYS A 75 1.20 -8.29 -3.78
CA LYS A 75 0.66 -7.06 -4.41
C LYS A 75 1.77 -6.11 -4.85
N ILE A 76 2.81 -5.92 -4.03
CA ILE A 76 3.98 -5.10 -4.38
C ILE A 76 4.68 -5.66 -5.60
N PHE A 77 4.95 -6.96 -5.60
CA PHE A 77 5.61 -7.62 -6.73
C PHE A 77 4.83 -7.48 -8.04
N GLN A 78 3.52 -7.73 -8.00
CA GLN A 78 2.64 -7.56 -9.17
C GLN A 78 2.61 -6.11 -9.66
N GLN A 79 2.45 -5.14 -8.75
CA GLN A 79 2.45 -3.71 -9.08
C GLN A 79 3.77 -3.30 -9.73
N THR A 80 4.91 -3.68 -9.14
CA THR A 80 6.25 -3.34 -9.64
C THR A 80 6.47 -3.89 -11.05
N ILE A 81 6.16 -5.17 -11.29
CA ILE A 81 6.40 -5.78 -12.61
C ILE A 81 5.54 -5.12 -13.68
N LEU A 82 4.24 -4.97 -13.43
CA LEU A 82 3.34 -4.33 -14.39
C LEU A 82 3.73 -2.88 -14.63
N PHE A 83 4.14 -2.16 -13.59
CA PHE A 83 4.56 -0.77 -13.72
C PHE A 83 5.88 -0.63 -14.48
N LEU A 84 6.83 -1.55 -14.28
CA LEU A 84 8.07 -1.59 -15.06
C LEU A 84 7.80 -1.72 -16.56
N LEU A 85 6.85 -2.58 -16.94
CA LEU A 85 6.44 -2.72 -18.34
C LEU A 85 5.87 -1.40 -18.91
N ILE A 86 5.04 -0.70 -18.15
CA ILE A 86 4.50 0.60 -18.54
C ILE A 86 5.61 1.64 -18.74
N VAL A 87 6.59 1.69 -17.83
CA VAL A 87 7.73 2.62 -17.90
C VAL A 87 8.57 2.34 -19.16
N ILE A 88 8.91 1.08 -19.43
CA ILE A 88 9.68 0.69 -20.61
C ILE A 88 8.91 1.02 -21.89
N ALA A 89 7.59 0.78 -21.90
CA ALA A 89 6.75 1.04 -23.05
C ALA A 89 6.70 2.52 -23.46
N PHE A 90 7.10 3.46 -22.60
CA PHE A 90 7.15 4.88 -22.96
C PHE A 90 8.23 5.22 -23.99
N PHE A 91 9.41 4.60 -23.88
CA PHE A 91 10.60 5.02 -24.64
C PHE A 91 10.46 4.85 -26.16
N PRO A 92 9.92 3.73 -26.70
CA PRO A 92 9.76 3.57 -28.15
C PRO A 92 8.87 4.63 -28.81
N PHE A 93 7.91 5.20 -28.07
CA PHE A 93 6.96 6.18 -28.61
C PHE A 93 7.39 7.63 -28.38
N SER A 94 8.45 7.87 -27.59
CA SER A 94 8.92 9.21 -27.27
C SER A 94 10.12 9.59 -28.14
N LYS A 95 9.90 10.50 -29.10
CA LYS A 95 10.91 10.96 -30.08
C LYS A 95 12.18 11.57 -29.45
N HIS A 96 12.09 12.06 -28.21
CA HIS A 96 13.18 12.72 -27.48
C HIS A 96 13.39 12.07 -26.11
N ALA A 97 13.35 10.73 -26.05
CA ALA A 97 13.74 9.97 -24.88
C ALA A 97 14.91 9.04 -25.20
N ILE A 98 15.93 9.06 -24.35
CA ILE A 98 17.08 8.16 -24.43
C ILE A 98 16.76 6.94 -23.57
N PHE A 99 16.75 5.76 -24.18
CA PHE A 99 16.56 4.51 -23.45
C PHE A 99 17.87 4.12 -22.75
N GLU A 100 17.88 4.20 -21.41
CA GLU A 100 19.01 3.73 -20.60
C GLU A 100 18.56 2.65 -19.62
N GLN A 101 19.07 1.42 -19.83
CA GLN A 101 18.74 0.26 -19.01
C GLN A 101 19.11 0.46 -17.53
N ARG A 102 20.25 1.10 -17.27
CA ARG A 102 20.73 1.36 -15.91
C ARG A 102 19.80 2.32 -15.17
N ALA A 103 19.37 3.41 -15.81
CA ALA A 103 18.43 4.36 -15.23
C ALA A 103 17.10 3.68 -14.88
N ILE A 104 16.56 2.87 -15.80
CA ILE A 104 15.30 2.12 -15.58
C ILE A 104 15.46 1.12 -14.42
N ALA A 105 16.57 0.38 -14.36
CA ALA A 105 16.83 -0.58 -13.30
C ALA A 105 16.95 0.10 -11.92
N ILE A 106 17.69 1.22 -11.85
CA ILE A 106 17.81 2.03 -10.61
C ILE A 106 16.43 2.53 -10.19
N PHE A 107 15.65 3.10 -11.13
CA PHE A 107 14.31 3.58 -10.85
C PHE A 107 13.39 2.48 -10.30
N ALA A 108 13.34 1.33 -10.99
CA ALA A 108 12.50 0.19 -10.62
C ALA A 108 12.89 -0.41 -9.26
N PHE A 109 14.19 -0.46 -8.96
CA PHE A 109 14.66 -0.91 -7.65
C PHE A 109 14.31 0.10 -6.56
N SER A 110 14.63 1.38 -6.75
CA SER A 110 14.37 2.45 -5.78
C SER A 110 12.89 2.59 -5.45
N ILE A 111 12.01 2.55 -6.47
CA ILE A 111 10.57 2.66 -6.25
C ILE A 111 10.03 1.45 -5.47
N THR A 112 10.49 0.25 -5.79
CA THR A 112 10.06 -0.98 -5.11
C THR A 112 10.49 -0.94 -3.64
N VAL A 113 11.73 -0.55 -3.36
CA VAL A 113 12.24 -0.44 -1.99
C VAL A 113 11.46 0.60 -1.19
N LEU A 114 11.32 1.83 -1.71
CA LEU A 114 10.66 2.91 -0.98
C LEU A 114 9.18 2.61 -0.73
N ILE A 115 8.43 2.17 -1.74
CA ILE A 115 7.00 1.84 -1.59
C ILE A 115 6.83 0.64 -0.66
N SER A 116 7.72 -0.35 -0.71
CA SER A 116 7.70 -1.47 0.25
C SER A 116 7.87 -0.99 1.68
N ILE A 117 8.88 -0.16 1.95
CA ILE A 117 9.11 0.40 3.27
C ILE A 117 7.86 1.15 3.76
N PHE A 118 7.29 2.04 2.95
CA PHE A 118 6.08 2.77 3.32
C PHE A 118 4.87 1.86 3.56
N LYS A 119 4.64 0.86 2.70
CA LYS A 119 3.56 -0.14 2.85
C LYS A 119 3.68 -0.92 4.15
N PHE A 120 4.88 -1.45 4.44
CA PHE A 120 5.10 -2.24 5.64
C PHE A 120 5.04 -1.36 6.90
N LEU A 121 5.59 -0.14 6.87
CA LEU A 121 5.42 0.82 7.96
C LEU A 121 3.94 1.08 8.22
N LEU A 122 3.16 1.43 7.19
CA LEU A 122 1.73 1.67 7.33
C LEU A 122 0.98 0.44 7.87
N PHE A 123 1.33 -0.76 7.41
CA PHE A 123 0.79 -2.02 7.93
C PHE A 123 1.10 -2.21 9.42
N PHE A 124 2.35 -2.02 9.84
CA PHE A 124 2.75 -2.13 11.24
C PHE A 124 2.10 -1.06 12.12
N TYR A 125 1.99 0.18 11.62
CA TYR A 125 1.25 1.25 12.29
C TYR A 125 -0.22 0.86 12.48
N LEU A 126 -0.89 0.32 11.46
CA LEU A 126 -2.29 -0.12 11.58
C LEU A 126 -2.47 -1.28 12.56
N LYS A 127 -1.50 -2.21 12.62
CA LYS A 127 -1.51 -3.31 13.59
C LYS A 127 -1.31 -2.80 15.02
N LYS A 128 -0.39 -1.86 15.22
CA LYS A 128 0.00 -1.32 16.54
C LYS A 128 -0.95 -0.25 17.07
N TYR A 129 -1.61 0.50 16.19
CA TYR A 129 -2.51 1.61 16.55
C TYR A 129 -3.57 1.20 17.57
N ARG A 130 -4.17 0.00 17.45
CA ARG A 130 -5.20 -0.48 18.39
C ARG A 130 -4.65 -0.92 19.75
N ILE A 131 -3.45 -1.51 19.78
CA ILE A 131 -2.79 -1.90 21.04
C ILE A 131 -2.56 -0.65 21.90
N ILE A 132 -2.21 0.46 21.26
CA ILE A 132 -1.91 1.73 21.95
C ILE A 132 -3.18 2.52 22.28
N THR A 133 -4.17 2.59 21.38
CA THR A 133 -5.39 3.39 21.63
C THR A 133 -6.44 2.70 22.50
N GLY A 134 -6.37 1.38 22.70
CA GLY A 134 -7.31 0.65 23.55
C GLY A 134 -8.80 0.81 23.15
N SER A 135 -9.06 1.28 21.93
CA SER A 135 -10.39 1.72 21.51
C SER A 135 -11.14 0.59 20.77
N ASN A 136 -12.47 0.59 20.90
CA ASN A 136 -13.42 -0.34 20.28
C ASN A 136 -13.37 -1.79 20.75
N TYR A 137 -12.98 -2.09 21.99
CA TYR A 137 -13.25 -3.42 22.55
C TYR A 137 -14.76 -3.66 22.59
N ARG A 138 -15.21 -4.83 22.14
CA ARG A 138 -16.60 -5.24 22.22
C ARG A 138 -16.70 -6.33 23.27
N ASN A 139 -17.62 -6.17 24.22
CA ASN A 139 -17.93 -7.24 25.15
C ASN A 139 -18.64 -8.35 24.38
N ALA A 140 -18.07 -9.56 24.41
CA ALA A 140 -18.72 -10.76 23.91
C ALA A 140 -19.30 -11.56 25.09
N ILE A 141 -20.57 -11.93 24.99
CA ILE A 141 -21.21 -12.85 25.94
C ILE A 141 -21.29 -14.21 25.25
N ILE A 142 -20.63 -15.21 25.81
CA ILE A 142 -20.67 -16.59 25.32
C ILE A 142 -21.74 -17.33 26.14
N ILE A 143 -22.73 -17.91 25.46
CA ILE A 143 -23.81 -18.68 26.08
C ILE A 143 -23.56 -20.16 25.81
N GLY A 144 -23.41 -20.95 26.88
CA GLY A 144 -23.12 -22.39 26.81
C GLY A 144 -21.74 -22.76 27.34
N PHE A 145 -21.58 -24.03 27.74
CA PHE A 145 -20.34 -24.57 28.32
C PHE A 145 -19.90 -25.83 27.55
N THR A 146 -19.71 -25.68 26.24
CA THR A 146 -19.15 -26.74 25.40
C THR A 146 -17.64 -26.55 25.23
N PRO A 147 -16.88 -27.58 24.82
CA PRO A 147 -15.45 -27.43 24.51
C PRO A 147 -15.16 -26.33 23.48
N GLU A 148 -16.07 -26.09 22.54
CA GLU A 148 -15.97 -25.03 21.53
C GLU A 148 -16.15 -23.65 22.15
N ALA A 149 -17.08 -23.50 23.09
CA ALA A 149 -17.30 -22.26 23.84
C ALA A 149 -16.06 -21.88 24.67
N ILE A 150 -15.43 -22.88 25.30
CA ILE A 150 -14.18 -22.70 26.05
C ILE A 150 -13.04 -22.28 25.11
N ARG A 151 -12.88 -22.96 23.96
CA ARG A 151 -11.86 -22.59 22.95
C ARG A 151 -12.07 -21.19 22.40
N LEU A 152 -13.32 -20.78 22.18
CA LEU A 152 -13.64 -19.43 21.69
C LEU A 152 -13.30 -18.37 22.74
N LYS A 153 -13.60 -18.64 24.02
CA LYS A 153 -13.18 -17.79 25.14
C LYS A 153 -11.66 -17.63 25.16
N ASP A 154 -10.92 -18.74 25.15
CA ASP A 154 -9.45 -18.73 25.15
C ASP A 154 -8.89 -17.96 23.96
N LEU A 155 -9.50 -18.09 22.78
CA LEU A 155 -9.10 -17.36 21.59
C LEU A 155 -9.29 -15.85 21.77
N PHE A 156 -10.41 -15.39 22.33
CA PHE A 156 -10.62 -13.96 22.61
C PHE A 156 -9.67 -13.42 23.68
N GLU A 157 -9.43 -14.16 24.76
CA GLU A 157 -8.51 -13.76 25.83
C GLU A 157 -7.04 -13.72 25.36
N THR A 158 -6.64 -14.68 24.51
CA THR A 158 -5.26 -14.79 23.99
C THR A 158 -5.01 -13.83 22.83
N ARG A 159 -6.00 -13.63 21.95
CA ARG A 159 -5.89 -12.83 20.71
C ARG A 159 -6.65 -11.51 20.84
N LYS A 160 -6.13 -10.64 21.72
CA LYS A 160 -6.62 -9.25 21.90
C LYS A 160 -6.59 -8.42 20.62
N ASP A 161 -5.91 -8.87 19.56
CA ASP A 161 -5.96 -8.29 18.23
C ASP A 161 -7.34 -8.41 17.57
N TYR A 162 -8.21 -9.36 17.95
CA TYR A 162 -9.59 -9.40 17.42
C TYR A 162 -10.48 -8.28 17.98
N GLY A 163 -10.14 -7.74 19.16
CA GLY A 163 -10.85 -6.61 19.73
C GLY A 163 -12.08 -6.99 20.56
N TYR A 164 -12.00 -8.16 21.18
CA TYR A 164 -12.87 -8.63 22.24
C TYR A 164 -12.07 -8.66 23.54
#